data_AF-A0A4S3KI47-F1
#
_entry.id   AF-A0A4S3KI47-F1
#
_cell.length_a   1.000
_cell.length_b   1.000
_cell.length_c   1.000
_cell.angle_alpha   90.00
_cell.angle_beta   90.00
_cell.angle_gamma   90.00
#
_symmetry.space_group_name_H-M   'P 1'
#
loop_
_entity.id
_entity.type
_entity.pdbx_description
1 polymer ?
#
loop_
_entity_poly.entity_id
_entity_poly.type
_entity_poly.pdbx_seq_one_letter_code
_entity_poly.pdbx_strand_id
1 'polypeptide(L)'
;MSTPAIPRAADSARNPATARLGPWRALGLVALYFALQIAAALLWMLGAHVAAYVEQRPAADLLAAHGSLMLSTVLLFATLPTLLLLRLHWPARWSAAALPGFGLRWPGLRWILGGLLLAALLLPLVLGLNAALFPRQGVTQSVLVIFDHARLWMRVLLTLMIVLLAPFVEELLFRGVLLAGLSERLPLRWAVALSVLLFAIAHLPDTGGHWQVLPGLIALALGLTWLRVRSGSLLPGYAAHALYNASVLALALWPLL
;
A
#
# COMPACT_ATOMS: atom_id res chain seq x y z
N MET A 1 -37.52 29.48 34.22
CA MET A 1 -36.12 29.19 33.91
C MET A 1 -35.94 27.68 33.92
N SER A 2 -35.94 27.04 32.76
CA SER A 2 -35.77 25.60 32.60
C SER A 2 -34.28 25.26 32.46
N THR A 3 -33.77 24.45 33.39
CA THR A 3 -32.39 23.93 33.39
C THR A 3 -32.15 23.08 32.12
N PRO A 4 -31.06 23.29 31.37
CA PRO A 4 -30.75 22.43 30.24
C PRO A 4 -30.33 21.05 30.75
N ALA A 5 -30.98 20.00 30.26
CA ALA A 5 -30.65 18.62 30.59
C ALA A 5 -29.23 18.29 30.10
N ILE A 6 -28.40 17.74 31.00
CA ILE A 6 -27.09 17.20 30.65
C ILE A 6 -27.30 15.97 29.75
N PRO A 7 -26.73 15.93 28.53
CA PRO A 7 -26.86 14.77 27.65
C PRO A 7 -26.29 13.53 28.34
N ARG A 8 -27.08 12.45 28.43
CA ARG A 8 -26.64 11.18 29.01
C ARG A 8 -25.55 10.58 28.11
N ALA A 9 -24.53 9.96 28.73
CA ALA A 9 -23.42 9.28 28.04
C ALA A 9 -23.86 8.24 26.98
N ALA A 10 -25.11 7.76 27.05
CA ALA A 10 -25.72 6.84 26.10
C ALA A 10 -25.94 7.41 24.68
N ASP A 11 -26.02 8.73 24.50
CA ASP A 11 -26.23 9.35 23.18
C ASP A 11 -24.95 9.38 22.32
N SER A 12 -23.78 9.21 22.93
CA SER A 12 -22.50 9.16 22.20
C SER A 12 -22.24 7.84 21.47
N ALA A 13 -23.08 6.81 21.70
CA ALA A 13 -22.86 5.45 21.22
C ALA A 13 -23.43 5.13 19.83
N ARG A 14 -24.12 6.07 19.15
CA ARG A 14 -24.84 5.76 17.90
C ARG A 14 -24.66 6.77 16.78
N ASN A 15 -23.43 7.25 16.58
CA ASN A 15 -23.04 7.83 15.30
C ASN A 15 -21.99 6.92 14.63
N PRO A 16 -22.30 6.17 13.56
CA PRO A 16 -21.29 5.40 12.82
C PRO A 16 -20.13 6.28 12.33
N ALA A 17 -20.34 7.60 12.22
CA ALA A 17 -19.29 8.57 11.92
C ALA A 17 -18.19 8.69 13.01
N THR A 18 -18.44 8.26 14.26
CA THR A 18 -17.49 8.34 15.40
C THR A 18 -16.98 6.98 15.87
N ALA A 19 -17.30 5.90 15.15
CA ALA A 19 -16.89 4.54 15.52
C ALA A 19 -15.36 4.48 15.71
N ARG A 20 -14.91 3.99 16.87
CA ARG A 20 -13.49 3.79 17.16
C ARG A 20 -12.91 2.75 16.21
N LEU A 21 -11.77 3.05 15.60
CA LEU A 21 -11.05 2.10 14.77
C LEU A 21 -10.24 1.17 15.69
N GLY A 22 -9.41 1.74 16.56
CA GLY A 22 -8.50 1.01 17.42
C GLY A 22 -7.40 0.24 16.65
N PRO A 23 -6.34 -0.18 17.35
CA PRO A 23 -5.19 -0.84 16.71
C PRO A 23 -5.57 -2.19 16.09
N TRP A 24 -6.46 -2.95 16.72
CA TRP A 24 -6.81 -4.30 16.28
C TRP A 24 -7.63 -4.33 14.99
N ARG A 25 -8.63 -3.43 14.83
CA ARG A 25 -9.39 -3.38 13.57
C ARG A 25 -8.52 -2.83 12.45
N ALA A 26 -7.65 -1.87 12.75
CA ALA A 26 -6.71 -1.33 11.77
C ALA A 26 -5.74 -2.42 11.28
N LEU A 27 -5.12 -3.16 12.20
CA LEU A 27 -4.26 -4.31 11.86
C LEU A 27 -5.05 -5.39 11.11
N GLY A 28 -6.26 -5.70 11.56
CA GLY A 28 -7.15 -6.68 10.92
C GLY A 28 -7.52 -6.30 9.48
N LEU A 29 -7.71 -5.01 9.18
CA LEU A 29 -7.98 -4.53 7.82
C LEU A 29 -6.76 -4.65 6.90
N VAL A 30 -5.56 -4.33 7.41
CA VAL A 30 -4.31 -4.56 6.67
C VAL A 30 -4.11 -6.04 6.43
N ALA A 31 -4.27 -6.88 7.46
CA ALA A 31 -4.14 -8.33 7.35
C ALA A 31 -5.17 -8.92 6.38
N LEU A 32 -6.43 -8.44 6.42
CA LEU A 32 -7.48 -8.85 5.49
C LEU A 32 -7.11 -8.53 4.05
N TYR A 33 -6.58 -7.34 3.77
CA TYR A 33 -6.14 -6.96 2.43
C TYR A 33 -5.11 -7.94 1.86
N PHE A 34 -4.05 -8.25 2.61
CA PHE A 34 -3.04 -9.23 2.18
C PHE A 34 -3.59 -10.66 2.14
N ALA A 35 -4.46 -11.05 3.07
CA ALA A 35 -5.10 -12.36 3.06
C ALA A 35 -5.99 -12.56 1.82
N LEU A 36 -6.74 -11.54 1.41
CA LEU A 36 -7.53 -11.56 0.18
C LEU A 36 -6.65 -11.70 -1.06
N GLN A 37 -5.47 -11.06 -1.09
CA GLN A 37 -4.52 -11.23 -2.18
C GLN A 37 -3.99 -12.67 -2.25
N ILE A 38 -3.56 -13.23 -1.12
CA ILE A 38 -3.07 -14.61 -1.04
C ILE A 38 -4.17 -15.58 -1.47
N ALA A 39 -5.39 -15.41 -0.97
CA ALA A 39 -6.52 -16.27 -1.33
C ALA A 39 -6.82 -16.20 -2.84
N ALA A 40 -6.88 -15.01 -3.43
CA ALA A 40 -7.10 -14.84 -4.86
C ALA A 40 -5.96 -15.43 -5.71
N ALA A 41 -4.71 -15.27 -5.28
CA ALA A 41 -3.54 -15.85 -5.95
C ALA A 41 -3.58 -17.39 -5.90
N LEU A 42 -3.92 -17.99 -4.76
CA LEU A 42 -4.07 -19.43 -4.62
C LEU A 42 -5.20 -20.00 -5.48
N LEU A 43 -6.32 -19.27 -5.61
CA LEU A 43 -7.42 -19.65 -6.52
C LEU A 43 -6.97 -19.61 -7.98
N TRP A 44 -6.20 -18.60 -8.38
CA TRP A 44 -5.59 -18.53 -9.70
C TRP A 44 -4.62 -19.68 -9.96
N MET A 45 -3.76 -19.99 -8.98
CA MET A 45 -2.85 -21.12 -9.07
C MET A 45 -3.61 -22.44 -9.23
N LEU A 46 -4.65 -22.68 -8.44
CA LEU A 46 -5.48 -23.87 -8.55
C LEU A 46 -6.13 -23.96 -9.94
N GLY A 47 -6.74 -22.87 -10.42
CA GLY A 47 -7.35 -22.81 -11.75
C GLY A 47 -6.35 -23.11 -12.86
N ALA A 48 -5.14 -22.56 -12.79
CA ALA A 48 -4.08 -22.83 -13.75
C ALA A 48 -3.64 -24.30 -13.74
N HIS A 49 -3.54 -24.94 -12.56
CA HIS A 49 -3.18 -26.37 -12.47
C HIS A 49 -4.29 -27.28 -13.03
N VAL A 50 -5.56 -26.94 -12.79
CA VAL A 50 -6.70 -27.68 -13.37
C VAL A 50 -6.73 -27.54 -14.89
N ALA A 51 -6.59 -26.31 -15.41
CA ALA A 51 -6.54 -26.07 -16.85
C ALA A 51 -5.35 -26.78 -17.51
N ALA A 52 -4.17 -26.74 -16.88
CA ALA A 52 -2.97 -27.43 -17.33
C ALA A 52 -3.18 -28.95 -17.44
N TYR A 53 -3.84 -29.55 -16.45
CA TYR A 53 -4.18 -30.97 -16.46
C TYR A 53 -5.13 -31.33 -17.62
N VAL A 54 -6.16 -30.51 -17.87
CA VAL A 54 -7.11 -30.72 -18.97
C VAL A 54 -6.44 -30.53 -20.34
N GLU A 55 -5.63 -29.48 -20.49
CA GLU A 55 -4.93 -29.14 -21.74
C GLU A 55 -3.67 -29.97 -21.99
N GLN A 56 -3.28 -30.85 -21.04
CA GLN A 56 -2.06 -31.67 -21.10
C GLN A 56 -0.79 -30.85 -21.37
N ARG A 57 -0.66 -29.70 -20.70
CA ARG A 57 0.48 -28.78 -20.81
C ARG A 57 0.98 -28.32 -19.44
N PRO A 58 2.22 -27.83 -19.31
CA PRO A 58 2.74 -27.37 -18.03
C PRO A 58 1.93 -26.19 -17.46
N ALA A 59 1.57 -26.23 -16.17
CA ALA A 59 0.90 -25.13 -15.48
C ALA A 59 1.73 -23.84 -15.45
N ALA A 60 3.06 -23.97 -15.46
CA ALA A 60 3.99 -22.85 -15.54
C ALA A 60 3.73 -21.99 -16.79
N ASP A 61 3.41 -22.60 -17.93
CA ASP A 61 3.14 -21.87 -19.18
C ASP A 61 1.86 -21.04 -19.06
N LEU A 62 0.81 -21.59 -18.44
CA LEU A 62 -0.45 -20.89 -18.22
C LEU A 62 -0.28 -19.73 -17.24
N LEU A 63 0.47 -19.95 -16.16
CA LEU A 63 0.79 -18.92 -15.17
C LEU A 63 1.63 -17.79 -15.78
N ALA A 64 2.62 -18.12 -16.61
CA ALA A 64 3.41 -17.14 -17.33
C ALA A 64 2.55 -16.34 -18.33
N ALA A 65 1.71 -17.02 -19.12
CA ALA A 65 0.87 -16.39 -20.12
C ALA A 65 -0.20 -15.45 -19.52
N HIS A 66 -0.69 -15.74 -18.31
CA HIS A 66 -1.77 -14.99 -17.67
C HIS A 66 -1.33 -14.20 -16.42
N GLY A 67 -0.04 -14.11 -16.13
CA GLY A 67 0.49 -13.51 -14.91
C GLY A 67 0.03 -12.06 -14.70
N SER A 68 -0.04 -11.26 -15.77
CA SER A 68 -0.48 -9.86 -15.70
C SER A 68 -1.97 -9.74 -15.35
N LEU A 69 -2.80 -10.63 -15.89
CA LEU A 69 -4.23 -10.69 -15.61
C LEU A 69 -4.47 -11.19 -14.18
N MET A 70 -3.74 -12.22 -13.76
CA MET A 70 -3.74 -12.72 -12.39
C MET A 70 -3.42 -11.59 -11.41
N LEU A 71 -2.28 -10.91 -11.57
CA LEU A 71 -1.87 -9.82 -10.67
C LEU A 71 -2.91 -8.69 -10.62
N SER A 72 -3.41 -8.26 -11.79
CA SER A 72 -4.41 -7.18 -11.87
C SER A 72 -5.71 -7.56 -11.15
N THR A 73 -6.21 -8.78 -11.34
CA THR A 73 -7.45 -9.24 -10.71
C THR A 73 -7.28 -9.49 -9.21
N VAL A 74 -6.13 -10.00 -8.77
CA VAL A 74 -5.77 -10.16 -7.34
C VAL A 74 -5.78 -8.80 -6.64
N LEU A 75 -5.12 -7.79 -7.22
CA LEU A 75 -5.10 -6.43 -6.65
C LEU A 75 -6.50 -5.83 -6.55
N LEU A 76 -7.32 -5.95 -7.60
CA LEU A 76 -8.70 -5.44 -7.60
C LEU A 76 -9.57 -6.19 -6.59
N PHE A 77 -9.46 -7.53 -6.53
CA PHE A 77 -10.22 -8.37 -5.61
C PHE A 77 -9.91 -8.04 -4.14
N ALA A 78 -8.67 -7.72 -3.80
CA ALA A 78 -8.32 -7.28 -2.45
C ALA A 78 -8.72 -5.82 -2.18
N THR A 79 -8.56 -4.95 -3.17
CA THR A 79 -8.80 -3.51 -3.03
C THR A 79 -10.28 -3.18 -2.84
N LEU A 80 -11.15 -3.68 -3.73
CA LEU A 80 -12.56 -3.25 -3.76
C LEU A 80 -13.32 -3.56 -2.46
N PRO A 81 -13.25 -4.78 -1.88
CA PRO A 81 -13.90 -5.08 -0.61
C PRO A 81 -13.31 -4.26 0.54
N THR A 82 -11.98 -4.06 0.55
CA THR A 82 -11.29 -3.29 1.59
C THR A 82 -11.76 -1.83 1.58
N LEU A 83 -11.81 -1.19 0.42
CA LEU A 83 -12.31 0.19 0.28
C LEU A 83 -13.80 0.29 0.63
N LEU A 84 -14.61 -0.68 0.22
CA LEU A 84 -16.03 -0.75 0.56
C LEU A 84 -16.22 -0.82 2.08
N LEU A 85 -15.53 -1.73 2.77
CA LEU A 85 -15.59 -1.87 4.22
C LEU A 85 -15.18 -0.57 4.93
N LEU A 86 -14.07 0.04 4.52
CA LEU A 86 -13.61 1.33 5.05
C LEU A 86 -14.62 2.46 4.85
N ARG A 87 -15.26 2.51 3.68
CA ARG A 87 -16.25 3.54 3.35
C ARG A 87 -17.54 3.36 4.15
N LEU A 88 -18.00 2.12 4.33
CA LEU A 88 -19.22 1.81 5.07
C LEU A 88 -19.06 2.06 6.58
N HIS A 89 -17.91 1.72 7.16
CA HIS A 89 -17.73 1.74 8.62
C HIS A 89 -17.12 3.03 9.16
N TRP A 90 -16.35 3.78 8.36
CA TRP A 90 -15.67 5.01 8.79
C TRP A 90 -15.76 6.18 7.80
N PRO A 91 -16.95 6.51 7.25
CA PRO A 91 -17.08 7.53 6.19
C PRO A 91 -16.55 8.91 6.58
N ALA A 92 -16.75 9.33 7.83
CA ALA A 92 -16.31 10.65 8.31
C ALA A 92 -14.79 10.76 8.51
N ARG A 93 -14.07 9.64 8.61
CA ARG A 93 -12.61 9.66 8.79
C ARG A 93 -11.85 9.92 7.50
N TRP A 94 -12.49 9.71 6.34
CA TRP A 94 -11.83 9.86 5.04
C TRP A 94 -11.19 11.23 4.85
N SER A 95 -11.93 12.32 5.10
CA SER A 95 -11.44 13.69 4.93
C SER A 95 -10.78 14.29 6.18
N ALA A 96 -10.86 13.61 7.33
CA ALA A 96 -10.31 14.10 8.59
C ALA A 96 -8.78 14.13 8.56
N ALA A 97 -8.21 15.32 8.78
CA ALA A 97 -6.78 15.56 8.59
C ALA A 97 -5.91 15.07 9.76
N ALA A 98 -6.33 15.42 10.97
CA ALA A 98 -5.66 15.00 12.19
C ALA A 98 -5.89 13.51 12.42
N LEU A 99 -4.87 12.82 12.95
CA LEU A 99 -5.04 11.46 13.45
C LEU A 99 -6.09 11.47 14.58
N PRO A 100 -7.00 10.48 14.62
CA PRO A 100 -7.02 9.22 13.87
C PRO A 100 -7.90 9.25 12.58
N GLY A 101 -7.87 10.35 11.82
CA GLY A 101 -8.45 10.45 10.48
C GLY A 101 -7.55 9.87 9.38
N PHE A 102 -8.14 9.51 8.23
CA PHE A 102 -7.41 8.92 7.10
C PHE A 102 -6.64 9.98 6.32
N GLY A 103 -7.21 11.19 6.15
CA GLY A 103 -6.51 12.33 5.55
C GLY A 103 -6.58 12.37 4.02
N LEU A 104 -7.60 11.79 3.38
CA LEU A 104 -7.86 11.99 1.96
C LEU A 104 -8.45 13.40 1.74
N ARG A 105 -7.57 14.38 1.64
CA ARG A 105 -7.90 15.79 1.41
C ARG A 105 -6.81 16.49 0.62
N TRP A 106 -7.15 17.56 -0.08
CA TRP A 106 -6.17 18.37 -0.78
C TRP A 106 -5.21 19.08 0.20
N PRO A 107 -3.89 18.88 0.06
CA PRO A 107 -2.87 19.62 0.80
C PRO A 107 -2.51 20.91 0.07
N GLY A 108 -1.76 21.79 0.73
CA GLY A 108 -1.10 22.89 0.03
C GLY A 108 -0.01 22.39 -0.93
N LEU A 109 0.18 23.08 -2.06
CA LEU A 109 1.10 22.70 -3.13
C LEU A 109 2.53 22.39 -2.64
N ARG A 110 3.03 23.14 -1.65
CA ARG A 110 4.35 22.92 -1.05
C ARG A 110 4.56 21.48 -0.53
N TRP A 111 3.50 20.82 -0.06
CA TRP A 111 3.59 19.45 0.43
C TRP A 111 3.66 18.45 -0.72
N ILE A 112 2.94 18.69 -1.81
CA ILE A 112 3.07 17.88 -3.04
C ILE A 112 4.49 18.01 -3.58
N LEU A 113 4.97 19.24 -3.78
CA LEU A 113 6.32 19.49 -4.29
C LEU A 113 7.39 18.92 -3.35
N GLY A 114 7.24 19.10 -2.04
CA GLY A 114 8.14 18.50 -1.05
C GLY A 114 8.11 16.97 -1.05
N GLY A 115 6.96 16.35 -1.28
CA GLY A 115 6.85 14.90 -1.44
C GLY A 115 7.52 14.38 -2.71
N LEU A 116 7.32 15.05 -3.85
CA LEU A 116 7.99 14.71 -5.11
C LEU A 116 9.51 14.87 -4.99
N LEU A 117 9.98 15.95 -4.37
CA LEU A 117 11.41 16.16 -4.09
C LEU A 117 11.96 15.06 -3.18
N LEU A 118 11.23 14.71 -2.12
CA LEU A 118 11.62 13.61 -1.23
C LEU A 118 11.78 12.31 -2.00
N ALA A 119 10.83 11.95 -2.87
CA ALA A 119 10.91 10.74 -3.68
C ALA A 119 12.12 10.77 -4.65
N ALA A 120 12.34 11.91 -5.31
CA ALA A 120 13.45 12.10 -6.24
C ALA A 120 14.83 11.98 -5.56
N LEU A 121 14.96 12.44 -4.31
CA LEU A 121 16.19 12.33 -3.52
C LEU A 121 16.35 10.95 -2.88
N LEU A 122 15.25 10.33 -2.49
CA LEU A 122 15.24 9.07 -1.77
C LEU A 122 15.68 7.90 -2.66
N LEU A 123 15.25 7.86 -3.92
CA LEU A 123 15.60 6.76 -4.83
C LEU A 123 17.12 6.60 -5.02
N PRO A 124 17.90 7.61 -5.45
CA PRO A 124 19.35 7.46 -5.60
C PRO A 124 20.04 7.16 -4.26
N LEU A 125 19.53 7.70 -3.15
CA LEU A 125 20.04 7.37 -1.81
C LEU A 125 19.86 5.88 -1.51
N VAL A 126 18.66 5.32 -1.73
CA VAL A 126 18.38 3.90 -1.49
C VAL A 126 19.22 3.02 -2.40
N LEU A 127 19.33 3.35 -3.69
CA LEU A 127 20.16 2.61 -4.65
C LEU A 127 21.65 2.64 -4.25
N GLY A 128 22.17 3.81 -3.88
CA GLY A 128 23.56 3.98 -3.44
C GLY A 128 23.86 3.24 -2.14
N LEU A 129 22.97 3.30 -1.15
CA LEU A 129 23.09 2.54 0.09
C LEU A 129 23.06 1.03 -0.16
N ASN A 130 22.13 0.56 -1.01
CA ASN A 130 22.05 -0.85 -1.35
C ASN A 130 23.32 -1.33 -2.06
N ALA A 131 23.86 -0.54 -3.00
CA ALA A 131 25.11 -0.85 -3.69
C ALA A 131 26.32 -0.87 -2.73
N ALA A 132 26.37 0.04 -1.76
CA ALA A 132 27.46 0.10 -0.79
C ALA A 132 27.42 -1.05 0.24
N LEU A 133 26.22 -1.39 0.73
CA LEU A 133 26.03 -2.41 1.77
C LEU A 133 25.95 -3.83 1.20
N PHE A 134 25.44 -3.98 -0.03
CA PHE A 134 25.16 -5.27 -0.67
C PHE A 134 25.64 -5.33 -2.13
N PRO A 135 26.95 -5.11 -2.40
CA PRO A 135 27.49 -4.91 -3.75
C PRO A 135 27.37 -6.10 -4.73
N ARG A 136 26.97 -7.28 -4.25
CA ARG A 136 26.90 -8.52 -5.04
C ARG A 136 25.49 -9.11 -5.15
N GLN A 137 24.45 -8.36 -4.82
CA GLN A 137 23.09 -8.88 -4.79
C GLN A 137 22.17 -8.08 -5.72
N GLY A 138 21.69 -8.75 -6.76
CA GLY A 138 20.56 -8.28 -7.54
C GLY A 138 19.27 -8.63 -6.82
N VAL A 139 18.41 -7.64 -6.58
CA VAL A 139 17.05 -7.89 -6.09
C VAL A 139 16.11 -7.81 -7.28
N THR A 140 15.47 -8.92 -7.60
CA THR A 140 14.41 -8.93 -8.62
C THR A 140 13.06 -8.84 -7.92
N GLN A 141 12.20 -7.93 -8.36
CA GLN A 141 10.81 -7.86 -7.90
C GLN A 141 9.96 -8.77 -8.77
N SER A 142 9.12 -9.61 -8.15
CA SER A 142 8.24 -10.55 -8.88
C SER A 142 7.35 -9.86 -9.92
N VAL A 143 6.93 -8.63 -9.62
CA VAL A 143 6.12 -7.78 -10.49
C VAL A 143 6.83 -7.43 -11.81
N LEU A 144 8.16 -7.24 -11.80
CA LEU A 144 8.93 -6.91 -13.01
C LEU A 144 9.02 -8.09 -13.98
N VAL A 145 9.13 -9.32 -13.46
CA VAL A 145 9.10 -10.54 -14.27
C VAL A 145 7.77 -10.70 -14.99
N ILE A 146 6.66 -10.43 -14.28
CA ILE A 146 5.31 -10.46 -14.85
C ILE A 146 5.12 -9.35 -15.91
N PHE A 147 5.73 -8.18 -15.69
CA PHE A 147 5.65 -7.07 -16.62
C PHE A 147 6.36 -7.37 -17.95
N ASP A 148 7.52 -8.03 -17.91
CA ASP A 148 8.31 -8.33 -19.10
C ASP A 148 7.60 -9.31 -20.06
N HIS A 149 6.83 -10.26 -19.53
CA HIS A 149 6.09 -11.22 -20.35
C HIS A 149 4.72 -10.70 -20.83
N ALA A 150 4.33 -9.48 -20.44
CA ALA A 150 3.01 -8.93 -20.70
C ALA A 150 2.87 -8.33 -22.10
N ARG A 151 1.69 -8.51 -22.72
CA ARG A 151 1.29 -7.79 -23.95
C ARG A 151 1.23 -6.28 -23.69
N LEU A 152 1.44 -5.43 -24.70
CA LEU A 152 1.52 -3.97 -24.53
C LEU A 152 0.35 -3.35 -23.73
N TRP A 153 -0.89 -3.69 -24.07
CA TRP A 153 -2.07 -3.18 -23.36
C TRP A 153 -2.14 -3.64 -21.89
N MET A 154 -1.61 -4.85 -21.59
CA MET A 154 -1.48 -5.34 -20.21
C MET A 154 -0.34 -4.66 -19.47
N ARG A 155 0.76 -4.31 -20.14
CA ARG A 155 1.83 -3.46 -19.56
C ARG A 155 1.27 -2.12 -19.12
N VAL A 156 0.46 -1.46 -19.97
CA VAL A 156 -0.22 -0.20 -19.60
C VAL A 156 -1.11 -0.39 -18.37
N LEU A 157 -1.96 -1.42 -18.34
CA LEU A 157 -2.80 -1.71 -17.18
C LEU A 157 -1.96 -1.94 -15.91
N LEU A 158 -0.92 -2.77 -16.00
CA LEU A 158 -0.01 -3.05 -14.88
C LEU A 158 0.69 -1.80 -14.39
N THR A 159 1.16 -0.93 -15.28
CA THR A 159 1.74 0.37 -14.89
C THR A 159 0.75 1.18 -14.08
N LEU A 160 -0.52 1.29 -14.52
CA LEU A 160 -1.55 2.01 -13.77
C LEU A 160 -1.78 1.37 -12.39
N MET A 161 -1.78 0.04 -12.30
CA MET A 161 -1.95 -0.65 -11.02
C MET A 161 -0.76 -0.44 -10.07
N ILE A 162 0.47 -0.61 -10.54
CA ILE A 162 1.71 -0.56 -9.74
C ILE A 162 2.07 0.87 -9.34
N VAL A 163 1.81 1.84 -10.22
CA VAL A 163 2.20 3.23 -10.02
C VAL A 163 1.08 4.04 -9.35
N LEU A 164 -0.18 3.72 -9.61
CA LEU A 164 -1.29 4.52 -9.10
C LEU A 164 -2.16 3.76 -8.08
N LEU A 165 -2.66 2.57 -8.40
CA LEU A 165 -3.61 1.90 -7.51
C LEU A 165 -2.94 1.37 -6.23
N ALA A 166 -1.86 0.60 -6.36
CA ALA A 166 -1.17 -0.02 -5.24
C ALA A 166 -0.63 1.04 -4.26
N PRO A 167 0.11 2.09 -4.70
CA PRO A 167 0.55 3.16 -3.81
C PRO A 167 -0.60 3.88 -3.12
N PHE A 168 -1.73 4.09 -3.79
CA PHE A 168 -2.89 4.72 -3.15
C PHE A 168 -3.46 3.84 -2.03
N VAL A 169 -3.68 2.56 -2.30
CA VAL A 169 -4.25 1.61 -1.34
C VAL A 169 -3.29 1.40 -0.17
N GLU A 170 -1.99 1.28 -0.43
CA GLU A 170 -0.97 1.14 0.61
C GLU A 170 -0.88 2.39 1.49
N GLU A 171 -0.86 3.59 0.90
CA GLU A 171 -0.88 4.82 1.71
C GLU A 171 -2.15 4.91 2.55
N LEU A 172 -3.31 4.58 1.99
CA LEU A 172 -4.55 4.53 2.74
C LEU A 172 -4.49 3.50 3.87
N LEU A 173 -4.01 2.29 3.63
CA LEU A 173 -3.97 1.22 4.62
C LEU A 173 -2.94 1.46 5.72
N PHE A 174 -1.73 1.88 5.38
CA PHE A 174 -0.67 2.06 6.36
C PHE A 174 -0.73 3.42 7.04
N ARG A 175 -0.91 4.52 6.30
CA ARG A 175 -0.87 5.89 6.84
C ARG A 175 -2.27 6.39 7.20
N GLY A 176 -3.28 5.99 6.44
CA GLY A 176 -4.67 6.31 6.74
C GLY A 176 -5.22 5.46 7.87
N VAL A 177 -5.14 4.14 7.76
CA VAL A 177 -5.85 3.19 8.65
C VAL A 177 -4.98 2.71 9.80
N LEU A 178 -3.83 2.08 9.52
CA LEU A 178 -2.96 1.47 10.54
C LEU A 178 -2.38 2.51 11.49
N LEU A 179 -1.74 3.56 10.95
CA LEU A 179 -1.21 4.66 11.75
C LEU A 179 -2.31 5.34 12.59
N ALA A 180 -3.49 5.58 12.01
CA ALA A 180 -4.62 6.15 12.74
C ALA A 180 -5.07 5.24 13.89
N GLY A 181 -5.29 3.94 13.64
CA GLY A 181 -5.72 2.99 14.65
C GLY A 181 -4.71 2.81 15.78
N LEU A 182 -3.42 2.76 15.45
CA LEU A 182 -2.33 2.70 16.44
C LEU A 182 -2.28 3.99 17.27
N SER A 183 -2.44 5.16 16.65
CA SER A 183 -2.39 6.46 17.34
C SER A 183 -3.54 6.69 18.34
N GLU A 184 -4.63 5.92 18.25
CA GLU A 184 -5.70 5.98 19.26
C GLU A 184 -5.29 5.41 20.63
N ARG A 185 -4.22 4.60 20.68
CA ARG A 185 -3.79 3.87 21.89
C ARG A 185 -2.32 4.00 22.21
N LEU A 186 -1.49 4.38 21.24
CA LEU A 186 -0.04 4.49 21.40
C LEU A 186 0.42 5.94 21.20
N PRO A 187 1.47 6.38 21.89
CA PRO A 187 2.18 7.61 21.54
C PRO A 187 2.61 7.58 20.08
N LEU A 188 2.56 8.75 19.41
CA LEU A 188 2.78 8.86 17.96
C LEU A 188 4.08 8.19 17.49
N ARG A 189 5.19 8.33 18.24
CA ARG A 189 6.48 7.69 17.91
C ARG A 189 6.38 6.17 17.75
N TRP A 190 5.59 5.51 18.60
CA TRP A 190 5.41 4.06 18.56
C TRP A 190 4.43 3.64 17.47
N ALA A 191 3.38 4.43 17.25
CA ALA A 191 2.47 4.21 16.12
C ALA A 191 3.20 4.31 14.77
N VAL A 192 4.10 5.30 14.62
CA VAL A 192 4.97 5.48 13.45
C VAL A 192 5.91 4.28 13.30
N ALA A 193 6.66 3.93 14.36
CA ALA A 193 7.62 2.83 14.31
C ALA A 193 6.95 1.51 13.88
N LEU A 194 5.82 1.15 14.49
CA LEU A 194 5.09 -0.06 14.15
C LEU A 194 4.52 -0.02 12.72
N SER A 195 3.93 1.11 12.30
CA SER A 195 3.39 1.23 10.94
C SER A 195 4.48 1.11 9.87
N VAL A 196 5.66 1.68 10.12
CA VAL A 196 6.81 1.61 9.20
C VAL A 196 7.37 0.20 9.10
N LEU A 197 7.55 -0.47 10.25
CA LEU A 197 8.06 -1.84 10.29
C LEU A 197 7.09 -2.82 9.61
N LEU A 198 5.80 -2.71 9.91
CA LEU A 198 4.77 -3.56 9.29
C LEU A 198 4.68 -3.32 7.78
N PHE A 199 4.84 -2.08 7.31
CA PHE A 199 4.93 -1.77 5.88
C PHE A 199 6.12 -2.52 5.26
N ALA A 200 7.33 -2.36 5.79
CA ALA A 200 8.52 -2.98 5.22
C ALA A 200 8.45 -4.52 5.21
N ILE A 201 7.95 -5.13 6.29
CA ILE A 201 7.79 -6.59 6.40
C ILE A 201 6.77 -7.12 5.39
N ALA A 202 5.65 -6.41 5.18
CA ALA A 202 4.60 -6.83 4.26
C ALA A 202 5.08 -6.94 2.79
N HIS A 203 6.17 -6.27 2.43
CA HIS A 203 6.75 -6.27 1.08
C HIS A 203 7.87 -7.32 0.91
N LEU A 204 8.29 -8.04 1.96
CA LEU A 204 9.31 -9.08 1.83
C LEU A 204 8.94 -10.20 0.83
N PRO A 205 7.69 -10.71 0.81
CA PRO A 205 7.28 -11.75 -0.14
C PRO A 205 7.45 -11.32 -1.61
N ASP A 206 7.20 -10.05 -1.94
CA ASP A 206 7.29 -9.52 -3.31
C ASP A 206 8.73 -9.52 -3.85
N THR A 207 9.70 -9.51 -2.93
CA THR A 207 11.13 -9.55 -3.20
C THR A 207 11.72 -10.95 -3.06
N GLY A 208 10.90 -12.02 -3.01
CA GLY A 208 11.38 -13.38 -2.82
C GLY A 208 12.07 -13.60 -1.46
N GLY A 209 11.83 -12.73 -0.48
CA GLY A 209 12.45 -12.78 0.85
C GLY A 209 13.80 -12.09 0.97
N HIS A 210 14.22 -11.27 0.00
CA HIS A 210 15.46 -10.50 0.06
C HIS A 210 15.39 -9.37 1.10
N TRP A 211 15.73 -9.68 2.36
CA TRP A 211 15.68 -8.75 3.49
C TRP A 211 16.54 -7.48 3.31
N GLN A 212 17.50 -7.48 2.39
CA GLN A 212 18.37 -6.36 2.04
C GLN A 212 17.58 -5.15 1.53
N VAL A 213 16.34 -5.33 1.06
CA VAL A 213 15.45 -4.22 0.67
C VAL A 213 14.86 -3.46 1.86
N LEU A 214 14.89 -4.05 3.06
CA LEU A 214 14.22 -3.48 4.24
C LEU A 214 14.70 -2.07 4.59
N PRO A 215 16.01 -1.73 4.58
CA PRO A 215 16.45 -0.36 4.84
C PRO A 215 15.84 0.66 3.88
N GLY A 216 15.75 0.32 2.59
CA GLY A 216 15.13 1.18 1.58
C GLY A 216 13.62 1.34 1.79
N LEU A 217 12.92 0.24 2.04
CA LEU A 217 11.48 0.24 2.35
C LEU A 217 11.17 1.01 3.64
N ILE A 218 12.01 0.89 4.66
CA ILE A 218 11.89 1.64 5.92
C ILE A 218 12.10 3.13 5.67
N ALA A 219 13.11 3.52 4.89
CA ALA A 219 13.38 4.91 4.56
C ALA A 219 12.22 5.55 3.78
N LEU A 220 11.70 4.85 2.76
CA LEU A 220 10.47 5.25 2.07
C LEU A 220 9.31 5.37 3.03
N ALA A 221 9.05 4.34 3.82
CA ALA A 221 7.93 4.30 4.73
C ALA A 221 7.96 5.41 5.79
N LEU A 222 9.15 5.77 6.30
CA LEU A 222 9.36 6.88 7.21
C LEU A 222 9.04 8.22 6.53
N GLY A 223 9.57 8.43 5.32
CA GLY A 223 9.33 9.65 4.54
C GLY A 223 7.84 9.89 4.24
N LEU A 224 7.14 8.86 3.79
CA LEU A 224 5.70 8.88 3.53
C LEU A 224 4.90 9.15 4.81
N THR A 225 5.29 8.53 5.92
CA THR A 225 4.65 8.75 7.22
C THR A 225 4.88 10.18 7.74
N TRP A 226 6.08 10.73 7.54
CA TRP A 226 6.38 12.12 7.88
C TRP A 226 5.51 13.08 7.07
N LEU A 227 5.37 12.87 5.75
CA LEU A 227 4.46 13.65 4.91
C LEU A 227 3.02 13.58 5.43
N ARG A 228 2.52 12.39 5.78
CA ARG A 228 1.18 12.20 6.34
C ARG A 228 0.98 12.98 7.63
N VAL A 229 1.92 12.87 8.57
CA VAL A 229 1.82 13.49 9.90
C VAL A 229 1.91 15.01 9.81
N ARG A 230 2.79 15.54 8.96
CA ARG A 230 3.03 16.98 8.85
C ARG A 230 1.99 17.72 8.00
N SER A 231 1.51 17.10 6.92
CA SER A 231 0.54 17.72 6.02
C SER A 231 -0.91 17.49 6.43
N GLY A 232 -1.19 16.45 7.24
CA GLY A 232 -2.55 16.01 7.51
C GLY A 232 -3.24 15.37 6.30
N SER A 233 -2.50 15.07 5.23
CA SER A 233 -3.01 14.55 3.96
C SER A 233 -2.27 13.29 3.51
N LEU A 234 -2.98 12.37 2.85
CA LEU A 234 -2.38 11.22 2.16
C LEU A 234 -1.79 11.58 0.80
N LEU A 235 -2.29 12.63 0.15
CA LEU A 235 -1.94 12.93 -1.24
C LEU A 235 -0.45 13.24 -1.47
N PRO A 236 0.28 13.94 -0.56
CA PRO A 236 1.72 14.11 -0.71
C PRO A 236 2.49 12.79 -0.67
N GLY A 237 2.13 11.90 0.26
CA GLY A 237 2.72 10.57 0.36
C GLY A 237 2.39 9.73 -0.86
N TYR A 238 1.13 9.73 -1.28
CA TYR A 238 0.69 9.05 -2.50
C TYR A 238 1.46 9.51 -3.74
N ALA A 239 1.59 10.82 -3.97
CA ALA A 239 2.33 11.34 -5.12
C ALA A 239 3.82 10.98 -5.07
N ALA A 240 4.44 11.06 -3.89
CA ALA A 240 5.82 10.65 -3.67
C ALA A 240 6.02 9.15 -3.95
N HIS A 241 5.12 8.32 -3.44
CA HIS A 241 5.16 6.87 -3.60
C HIS A 241 4.92 6.45 -5.05
N ALA A 242 3.93 7.05 -5.72
CA ALA A 242 3.70 6.85 -7.15
C ALA A 242 4.92 7.23 -7.98
N LEU A 243 5.55 8.38 -7.71
CA LEU A 243 6.77 8.78 -8.41
C LEU A 243 7.93 7.82 -8.14
N TYR A 244 8.10 7.34 -6.90
CA TYR A 244 9.10 6.35 -6.55
C TYR A 244 8.90 5.06 -7.35
N ASN A 245 7.68 4.51 -7.37
CA ASN A 245 7.36 3.28 -8.12
C ASN A 245 7.49 3.48 -9.64
N ALA A 246 7.04 4.62 -10.17
CA ALA A 246 7.22 4.95 -11.58
C ALA A 246 8.71 4.98 -11.97
N SER A 247 9.54 5.56 -11.11
CA SER A 247 10.98 5.67 -11.35
C SER A 247 11.68 4.31 -11.26
N VAL A 248 11.31 3.47 -10.28
CA VAL A 248 11.81 2.09 -10.19
C VAL A 248 11.41 1.28 -11.42
N LEU A 249 10.15 1.37 -11.85
CA LEU A 249 9.67 0.69 -13.06
C LEU A 249 10.40 1.19 -14.31
N ALA A 250 10.58 2.51 -14.46
CA ALA A 250 11.29 3.08 -15.59
C ALA A 250 12.77 2.63 -15.64
N LEU A 251 13.46 2.62 -14.50
CA LEU A 251 14.84 2.12 -14.41
C LEU A 251 14.95 0.64 -14.74
N ALA A 252 13.97 -0.17 -14.31
CA ALA A 252 13.94 -1.60 -14.62
C ALA A 252 13.73 -1.87 -16.11
N LEU A 253 13.01 -0.98 -16.82
CA LEU A 253 12.74 -1.09 -18.25
C LEU A 253 13.80 -0.42 -19.13
N TRP A 254 14.66 0.43 -18.56
CA TRP A 254 15.70 1.15 -19.29
C TRP A 254 16.58 0.26 -20.20
N PRO A 255 17.03 -0.95 -19.78
CA PRO A 255 17.83 -1.82 -20.65
C PRO A 255 17.08 -2.37 -21.88
N LEU A 256 15.76 -2.21 -21.94
CA LEU A 256 14.89 -2.73 -23.01
C LEU A 256 14.44 -1.63 -23.99
N LEU A 257 14.83 -0.37 -23.76
CA LEU A 257 14.55 0.79 -24.61
C LEU A 257 15.78 1.14 -25.46
#